data_AF-A0A2S5TJA0-F1
#
_entry.id   AF-A0A2S5TJA0-F1
#
_cell.length_a   1.000
_cell.length_b   1.000
_cell.length_c   1.000
_cell.angle_alpha   90.00
_cell.angle_beta   90.00
_cell.angle_gamma   90.00
#
_symmetry.space_group_name_H-M   'P 1'
#
loop_
_entity.id
_entity.type
_entity.pdbx_description
1 polymer ?
#
loop_
_entity_poly.entity_id
_entity_poly.type
_entity_poly.pdbx_seq_one_letter_code
_entity_poly.pdbx_strand_id
1 'polypeptide(L)'
;MEGIVAENGQMLLLDDSERLYLGRLQARGAAFSGDYRTFNMLGQRGPAITTGQFSGTAEERIGLEGRFTEAGGSRGSFSFDYLAAGYETPSSLALVSGSWSQGGVFTISETGVLSGTNDYGCSYTGRLSIINAAYSPYGLQLTETCGTTVRSMSGLALYRRDSLSPGLLEFGEGLVLAAADAEEAVLMGLRR
;
A
#
# COMPACT_ATOMS: atom_id res chain seq x y z
N MET A 1 1.49 -11.29 -8.06
CA MET A 1 1.04 -9.89 -7.84
C MET A 1 -0.27 -9.87 -7.06
N GLU A 2 -0.36 -9.06 -6.02
CA GLU A 2 -1.53 -8.87 -5.17
C GLU A 2 -1.75 -7.39 -4.89
N GLY A 3 -2.92 -7.01 -4.36
CA GLY A 3 -3.13 -5.62 -4.00
C GLY A 3 -4.51 -5.31 -3.48
N ILE A 4 -4.73 -4.05 -3.18
CA ILE A 4 -5.99 -3.52 -2.69
C ILE A 4 -6.37 -2.27 -3.46
N VAL A 5 -7.67 -2.17 -3.75
CA VAL A 5 -8.32 -0.95 -4.23
C VAL A 5 -9.30 -0.54 -3.15
N ALA A 6 -9.08 0.63 -2.55
CA ALA A 6 -10.01 1.19 -1.57
C ALA A 6 -11.22 1.82 -2.27
N GLU A 7 -12.32 1.99 -1.53
CA GLU A 7 -13.57 2.58 -2.03
C GLU A 7 -13.39 3.99 -2.59
N ASN A 8 -12.38 4.73 -2.12
CA ASN A 8 -12.01 6.06 -2.61
C ASN A 8 -11.19 6.02 -3.92
N GLY A 9 -11.03 4.84 -4.53
CA GLY A 9 -10.26 4.62 -5.75
C GLY A 9 -8.75 4.53 -5.55
N GLN A 10 -8.21 4.71 -4.35
CA GLN A 10 -6.77 4.53 -4.12
C GLN A 10 -6.39 3.06 -4.32
N MET A 11 -5.27 2.84 -5.00
CA MET A 11 -4.76 1.52 -5.33
C MET A 11 -3.35 1.34 -4.78
N LEU A 12 -3.11 0.16 -4.23
CA LEU A 12 -1.82 -0.32 -3.77
C LEU A 12 -1.67 -1.77 -4.24
N LEU A 13 -0.75 -2.03 -5.17
CA LEU A 13 -0.42 -3.39 -5.63
C LEU A 13 1.05 -3.71 -5.37
N LEU A 14 1.35 -4.97 -5.10
CA LEU A 14 2.69 -5.51 -4.95
C LEU A 14 2.88 -6.63 -5.98
N ASP A 15 3.94 -6.57 -6.77
CA ASP A 15 4.33 -7.70 -7.63
C ASP A 15 5.30 -8.65 -6.94
N ASP A 16 5.54 -9.80 -7.58
CA ASP A 16 6.38 -10.86 -7.03
C ASP A 16 7.89 -10.50 -7.10
N SER A 17 8.23 -9.37 -7.71
CA SER A 17 9.58 -8.78 -7.76
C SER A 17 9.74 -7.61 -6.79
N GLU A 18 8.85 -7.51 -5.79
CA GLU A 18 8.86 -6.45 -4.78
C GLU A 18 8.73 -5.04 -5.40
N ARG A 19 8.00 -4.91 -6.50
CA ARG A 19 7.63 -3.60 -7.03
C ARG A 19 6.27 -3.18 -6.48
N LEU A 20 6.25 -1.99 -5.87
CA LEU A 20 5.03 -1.36 -5.41
C LEU A 20 4.41 -0.55 -6.53
N TYR A 21 3.11 -0.69 -6.73
CA TYR A 21 2.29 0.08 -7.65
C TYR A 21 1.30 0.91 -6.85
N LEU A 22 1.48 2.23 -6.85
CA LEU A 22 0.57 3.16 -6.20
C LEU A 22 -0.19 3.95 -7.25
N GLY A 23 -1.50 4.06 -7.10
CA GLY A 23 -2.30 4.69 -8.13
C GLY A 23 -3.71 5.05 -7.70
N ARG A 24 -4.49 5.48 -8.70
CA ARG A 24 -5.91 5.71 -8.56
C ARG A 24 -6.67 4.99 -9.66
N LEU A 25 -7.70 4.27 -9.25
CA LEU A 25 -8.68 3.62 -10.10
C LEU A 25 -9.98 4.41 -10.05
N GLN A 26 -10.56 4.65 -11.21
CA GLN A 26 -11.91 5.20 -11.37
C GLN A 26 -12.76 4.17 -12.11
N ALA A 27 -13.88 3.78 -11.51
CA ALA A 27 -14.83 2.85 -12.10
C ALA A 27 -16.09 3.59 -12.60
N ARG A 28 -16.65 3.13 -13.72
CA ARG A 28 -17.93 3.54 -14.28
C ARG A 28 -18.68 2.28 -14.73
N GLY A 29 -19.56 1.78 -13.86
CA GLY A 29 -20.12 0.45 -14.04
C GLY A 29 -19.02 -0.62 -13.98
N ALA A 30 -19.05 -1.58 -14.91
CA ALA A 30 -18.03 -2.60 -15.02
C ALA A 30 -16.70 -2.08 -15.60
N ALA A 31 -16.67 -0.94 -16.28
CA ALA A 31 -15.43 -0.41 -16.86
C ALA A 31 -14.62 0.37 -15.81
N PHE A 32 -13.30 0.27 -15.85
CA PHE A 32 -12.41 1.09 -15.04
C PHE A 32 -11.21 1.60 -15.81
N SER A 33 -10.63 2.68 -15.31
CA SER A 33 -9.39 3.25 -15.80
C SER A 33 -8.64 3.96 -14.67
N GLY A 34 -7.34 4.11 -14.83
CA GLY A 34 -6.54 4.75 -13.80
C GLY A 34 -5.11 5.04 -14.23
N ASP A 35 -4.38 5.63 -13.29
CA ASP A 35 -2.96 5.88 -13.37
C ASP A 35 -2.24 5.22 -12.19
N TYR A 36 -0.97 4.88 -12.40
CA TYR A 36 -0.10 4.36 -11.35
C TYR A 36 1.33 4.86 -11.50
N ARG A 37 2.06 4.74 -10.40
CA ARG A 37 3.51 4.92 -10.28
C ARG A 37 4.11 3.67 -9.68
N THR A 38 5.32 3.33 -10.09
CA THR A 38 6.03 2.16 -9.56
C THR A 38 7.23 2.56 -8.71
N PHE A 39 7.50 1.78 -7.67
CA PHE A 39 8.62 1.99 -6.75
C PHE A 39 9.28 0.65 -6.43
N ASN A 40 10.58 0.67 -6.13
CA ASN A 40 11.27 -0.51 -5.60
C ASN A 40 10.91 -0.64 -4.12
N MET A 41 10.43 -1.80 -3.68
CA MET A 41 10.28 -2.09 -2.25
C MET A 41 11.53 -2.73 -1.70
N LEU A 42 12.37 -1.95 -1.05
CA LEU A 42 13.42 -2.48 -0.16
C LEU A 42 13.53 -1.66 1.13
N GLY A 43 12.40 -1.17 1.66
CA GLY A 43 12.41 -0.27 2.83
C GLY A 43 13.20 1.02 2.60
N GLN A 44 13.43 1.36 1.33
CA GLN A 44 14.22 2.52 0.93
C GLN A 44 13.33 3.56 0.26
N ARG A 45 13.49 4.79 0.71
CA ARG A 45 12.97 5.99 0.06
C ARG A 45 13.55 6.09 -1.35
N GLY A 46 12.71 6.31 -2.35
CA GLY A 46 13.17 6.49 -3.73
C GLY A 46 12.10 7.05 -4.66
N PRO A 47 12.50 7.75 -5.74
CA PRO A 47 11.58 8.28 -6.72
C PRO A 47 10.86 7.16 -7.45
N ALA A 48 9.72 7.49 -8.07
CA ALA A 48 9.04 6.57 -8.96
C ALA A 48 9.98 6.11 -10.10
N ILE A 49 10.02 4.79 -10.34
CA ILE A 49 10.78 4.18 -11.43
C ILE A 49 10.12 4.49 -12.77
N THR A 50 8.80 4.34 -12.82
CA THR A 50 7.99 4.68 -13.98
C THR A 50 6.59 5.10 -13.57
N THR A 51 5.86 5.63 -14.54
CA THR A 51 4.42 5.90 -14.43
C THR A 51 3.70 5.16 -15.55
N GLY A 52 2.42 4.86 -15.34
CA GLY A 52 1.62 4.21 -16.35
C GLY A 52 0.15 4.50 -16.20
N GLN A 53 -0.59 4.13 -17.24
CA GLN A 53 -2.04 4.16 -17.26
C GLN A 53 -2.56 2.75 -17.48
N PHE A 54 -3.74 2.49 -16.95
CA PHE A 54 -4.41 1.21 -17.11
C PHE A 54 -5.89 1.39 -17.36
N SER A 55 -6.51 0.39 -17.98
CA SER A 55 -7.94 0.31 -18.18
C SER A 55 -8.38 -1.13 -18.31
N GLY A 56 -9.64 -1.41 -17.99
CA GLY A 56 -10.13 -2.77 -17.95
C GLY A 56 -11.60 -2.89 -17.56
N THR A 57 -11.98 -4.11 -17.22
CA THR A 57 -13.32 -4.48 -16.76
C THR A 57 -13.27 -5.23 -15.44
N ALA A 58 -14.21 -4.88 -14.56
CA ALA A 58 -14.39 -5.42 -13.24
C ALA A 58 -15.66 -6.27 -13.20
N GLU A 59 -15.56 -7.43 -12.58
CA GLU A 59 -16.70 -8.23 -12.17
C GLU A 59 -16.73 -8.28 -10.64
N GLU A 60 -17.84 -7.81 -10.06
CA GLU A 60 -17.96 -7.62 -8.61
C GLU A 60 -17.70 -8.93 -7.86
N ARG A 61 -16.81 -8.88 -6.85
CA ARG A 61 -16.38 -10.04 -6.05
C ARG A 61 -15.81 -11.21 -6.85
N ILE A 62 -15.44 -10.99 -8.11
CA ILE A 62 -14.83 -12.01 -8.97
C ILE A 62 -13.42 -11.59 -9.36
N GLY A 63 -13.25 -10.42 -9.98
CA GLY A 63 -11.92 -10.01 -10.40
C GLY A 63 -11.88 -8.75 -11.26
N LEU A 64 -10.66 -8.37 -11.62
CA LEU A 64 -10.34 -7.27 -12.51
C LEU A 64 -9.44 -7.78 -13.63
N GLU A 65 -9.77 -7.51 -14.87
CA GLU A 65 -8.89 -7.77 -16.01
C GLU A 65 -8.70 -6.52 -16.85
N GLY A 66 -7.54 -6.38 -17.48
CA GLY A 66 -7.27 -5.17 -18.24
C GLY A 66 -5.91 -5.12 -18.91
N ARG A 67 -5.56 -3.90 -19.33
CA ARG A 67 -4.31 -3.57 -20.02
C ARG A 67 -3.67 -2.35 -19.41
N PHE A 68 -2.35 -2.28 -19.50
CA PHE A 68 -1.57 -1.13 -19.07
C PHE A 68 -0.64 -0.61 -20.18
N THR A 69 -0.24 0.65 -20.07
CA THR A 69 0.81 1.28 -20.85
C THR A 69 1.66 2.14 -19.94
N GLU A 70 2.97 1.91 -19.94
CA GLU A 70 3.94 2.69 -19.19
C GLU A 70 4.47 3.86 -20.03
N ALA A 71 4.96 4.91 -19.37
CA ALA A 71 5.56 6.08 -20.03
C ALA A 71 6.74 5.71 -20.95
N GLY A 72 7.46 4.63 -20.65
CA GLY A 72 8.52 4.08 -21.50
C GLY A 72 8.04 3.33 -22.75
N GLY A 73 6.72 3.24 -22.97
CA GLY A 73 6.10 2.57 -24.12
C GLY A 73 5.82 1.08 -23.91
N SER A 74 6.25 0.49 -22.79
CA SER A 74 5.91 -0.88 -22.41
C SER A 74 4.38 -1.04 -22.31
N ARG A 75 3.86 -2.15 -22.81
CA ARG A 75 2.43 -2.47 -22.77
C ARG A 75 2.25 -3.91 -22.33
N GLY A 76 1.14 -4.18 -21.64
CA GLY A 76 0.79 -5.54 -21.23
C GLY A 76 -0.66 -5.67 -20.81
N SER A 77 -1.01 -6.87 -20.38
CA SER A 77 -2.30 -7.21 -19.76
C SER A 77 -2.10 -7.65 -18.33
N PHE A 78 -3.13 -7.53 -17.52
CA PHE A 78 -3.18 -8.04 -16.16
C PHE A 78 -4.54 -8.68 -15.88
N SER A 79 -4.55 -9.58 -14.91
CA SER A 79 -5.76 -10.17 -14.34
C SER A 79 -5.54 -10.33 -12.84
N PHE A 80 -6.54 -9.96 -12.05
CA PHE A 80 -6.56 -10.12 -10.61
C PHE A 80 -7.83 -10.84 -10.20
N ASP A 81 -7.68 -11.88 -9.38
CA ASP A 81 -8.80 -12.56 -8.76
C ASP A 81 -9.16 -11.87 -7.44
N TYR A 82 -10.45 -11.89 -7.11
CA TYR A 82 -10.93 -11.40 -5.83
C TYR A 82 -10.57 -12.35 -4.69
N LEU A 83 -9.85 -11.84 -3.69
CA LEU A 83 -9.43 -12.60 -2.51
C LEU A 83 -10.30 -12.28 -1.29
N ALA A 84 -11.45 -12.96 -1.19
CA ALA A 84 -12.41 -12.76 -0.10
C ALA A 84 -11.78 -12.93 1.29
N ALA A 85 -10.98 -13.98 1.49
CA ALA A 85 -10.35 -14.28 2.78
C ALA A 85 -9.43 -13.15 3.29
N GLY A 86 -8.80 -12.40 2.38
CA GLY A 86 -7.92 -11.28 2.74
C GLY A 86 -8.63 -9.93 2.80
N TYR A 87 -9.69 -9.72 2.03
CA TYR A 87 -10.39 -8.44 1.95
C TYR A 87 -11.52 -8.32 2.97
N GLU A 88 -12.34 -9.36 3.15
CA GLU A 88 -13.51 -9.38 4.02
C GLU A 88 -13.19 -9.70 5.49
N THR A 89 -11.90 -9.68 5.84
CA THR A 89 -11.47 -9.75 7.25
C THR A 89 -11.73 -8.40 7.93
N PRO A 90 -12.52 -8.34 9.02
CA PRO A 90 -12.80 -7.08 9.70
C PRO A 90 -11.53 -6.38 10.21
N SER A 91 -11.42 -5.08 9.92
CA SER A 91 -10.33 -4.25 10.44
C SER A 91 -10.46 -4.00 11.94
N SER A 92 -9.32 -3.97 12.63
CA SER A 92 -9.22 -3.55 14.02
C SER A 92 -7.87 -2.92 14.28
N LEU A 93 -7.84 -1.75 14.95
CA LEU A 93 -6.60 -1.09 15.32
C LEU A 93 -5.74 -1.94 16.28
N ALA A 94 -6.36 -2.86 17.03
CA ALA A 94 -5.64 -3.79 17.88
C ALA A 94 -4.74 -4.74 17.06
N LEU A 95 -5.15 -5.11 15.83
CA LEU A 95 -4.37 -6.01 14.95
C LEU A 95 -3.07 -5.36 14.49
N VAL A 96 -3.11 -4.05 14.25
CA VAL A 96 -1.96 -3.27 13.77
C VAL A 96 -1.18 -2.59 14.90
N SER A 97 -1.66 -2.65 16.13
CA SER A 97 -0.98 -2.09 17.30
C SER A 97 0.28 -2.89 17.65
N GLY A 98 1.33 -2.19 18.05
CA GLY A 98 2.61 -2.79 18.44
C GLY A 98 3.81 -2.11 17.81
N SER A 99 4.94 -2.81 17.86
CA SER A 99 6.23 -2.36 17.34
C SER A 99 6.53 -3.05 16.01
N TRP A 100 7.08 -2.28 15.08
CA TRP A 100 7.36 -2.69 13.71
C TRP A 100 8.76 -2.24 13.32
N SER A 101 9.44 -3.01 12.46
CA SER A 101 10.75 -2.63 11.93
C SER A 101 10.98 -3.10 10.51
N GLN A 102 11.38 -2.18 9.63
CA GLN A 102 11.96 -2.41 8.30
C GLN A 102 12.41 -1.06 7.71
N GLY A 103 13.72 -0.85 7.55
CA GLY A 103 14.28 0.48 7.19
C GLY A 103 14.11 1.54 8.30
N GLY A 104 13.82 1.11 9.52
CA GLY A 104 13.48 1.94 10.67
C GLY A 104 12.78 1.15 11.79
N VAL A 105 12.37 1.87 12.84
CA VAL A 105 11.51 1.36 13.91
C VAL A 105 10.35 2.31 14.12
N PHE A 106 9.14 1.77 14.18
CA PHE A 106 7.95 2.53 14.51
C PHE A 106 6.99 1.75 15.39
N THR A 107 6.14 2.48 16.08
CA THR A 107 5.10 1.95 16.97
C THR A 107 3.74 2.47 16.54
N ILE A 108 2.72 1.64 16.72
CA ILE A 108 1.31 1.99 16.52
C ILE A 108 0.59 1.73 17.83
N SER A 109 -0.05 2.76 18.38
CA SER A 109 -0.89 2.62 19.58
C SER A 109 -2.20 1.90 19.27
N GLU A 110 -2.91 1.43 20.29
CA GLU A 110 -4.25 0.84 20.15
C GLU A 110 -5.29 1.82 19.56
N THR A 111 -5.04 3.13 19.67
CA THR A 111 -5.87 4.17 19.05
C THR A 111 -5.44 4.52 17.62
N GLY A 112 -4.45 3.81 17.08
CA GLY A 112 -3.91 3.96 15.74
C GLY A 112 -2.86 5.07 15.60
N VAL A 113 -2.37 5.67 16.68
CA VAL A 113 -1.33 6.72 16.60
C VAL A 113 -0.01 6.07 16.25
N LEU A 114 0.63 6.54 15.18
CA LEU A 114 1.91 6.05 14.70
C LEU A 114 3.02 7.02 15.08
N SER A 115 4.15 6.49 15.56
CA SER A 115 5.38 7.26 15.76
C SER A 115 6.63 6.40 15.51
N GLY A 116 7.69 6.96 14.97
CA GLY A 116 8.92 6.21 14.73
C GLY A 116 10.03 7.00 14.08
N THR A 117 11.09 6.30 13.68
CA THR A 117 12.23 6.85 12.95
C THR A 117 12.71 5.86 11.89
N ASN A 118 13.18 6.35 10.74
CA ASN A 118 13.91 5.51 9.79
C ASN A 118 15.39 5.43 10.16
N ASP A 119 16.10 4.52 9.47
CA ASP A 119 17.54 4.33 9.61
C ASP A 119 18.36 5.55 9.12
N TYR A 120 17.73 6.51 8.44
CA TYR A 120 18.31 7.76 7.98
C TYR A 120 18.14 8.92 8.98
N GLY A 121 17.53 8.67 10.15
CA GLY A 121 17.34 9.68 11.20
C GLY A 121 16.16 10.64 10.99
N CYS A 122 15.29 10.37 10.01
CA CYS A 122 14.02 11.06 9.89
C CYS A 122 13.01 10.50 10.89
N SER A 123 12.20 11.38 11.47
CA SER A 123 11.10 11.01 12.35
C SER A 123 9.78 10.96 11.61
N TYR A 124 8.90 10.06 12.05
CA TYR A 124 7.55 9.91 11.54
C TYR A 124 6.55 10.05 12.66
N THR A 125 5.49 10.79 12.40
CA THR A 125 4.28 10.82 13.24
C THR A 125 3.08 10.63 12.34
N GLY A 126 2.03 9.98 12.81
CA GLY A 126 0.89 9.71 11.95
C GLY A 126 -0.25 9.02 12.65
N ARG A 127 -1.20 8.56 11.85
CA ARG A 127 -2.36 7.83 12.32
C ARG A 127 -2.86 6.84 11.30
N LEU A 128 -3.15 5.63 11.77
CA LEU A 128 -4.01 4.68 11.08
C LEU A 128 -5.46 4.87 11.51
N SER A 129 -6.35 4.70 10.54
CA SER A 129 -7.81 4.80 10.71
C SER A 129 -8.49 3.64 10.01
N ILE A 130 -9.61 3.20 10.57
CA ILE A 130 -10.46 2.21 9.91
C ILE A 130 -11.26 2.96 8.83
N ILE A 131 -11.10 2.58 7.56
CA ILE A 131 -11.90 3.14 6.45
C ILE A 131 -13.30 2.52 6.51
N ASN A 132 -13.36 1.18 6.55
CA ASN A 132 -14.58 0.42 6.66
C ASN A 132 -14.30 -0.80 7.56
N ALA A 133 -15.02 -0.93 8.67
CA ALA A 133 -14.77 -1.98 9.65
C ALA A 133 -15.04 -3.40 9.12
N ALA A 134 -15.81 -3.53 8.04
CA ALA A 134 -16.09 -4.82 7.40
C ALA A 134 -14.91 -5.34 6.56
N TYR A 135 -13.93 -4.50 6.24
CA TYR A 135 -12.84 -4.84 5.34
C TYR A 135 -11.49 -4.55 5.95
N SER A 136 -10.44 -5.21 5.45
CA SER A 136 -9.07 -5.12 5.99
C SER A 136 -8.24 -3.84 5.69
N PRO A 137 -8.56 -2.93 4.73
CA PRO A 137 -7.71 -1.75 4.51
C PRO A 137 -7.88 -0.69 5.60
N TYR A 138 -6.75 -0.07 5.94
CA TYR A 138 -6.71 1.08 6.83
C TYR A 138 -6.34 2.33 6.03
N GLY A 139 -6.85 3.48 6.47
CA GLY A 139 -6.43 4.79 5.98
C GLY A 139 -5.22 5.26 6.77
N LEU A 140 -4.24 5.82 6.08
CA LEU A 140 -2.99 6.31 6.66
C LEU A 140 -2.88 7.82 6.46
N GLN A 141 -2.52 8.51 7.53
CA GLN A 141 -1.95 9.86 7.47
C GLN A 141 -0.57 9.83 8.13
N LEU A 142 0.44 10.36 7.46
CA LEU A 142 1.81 10.35 7.94
C LEU A 142 2.46 11.71 7.72
N THR A 143 3.21 12.17 8.70
CA THR A 143 4.09 13.33 8.62
C THR A 143 5.51 12.86 8.89
N GLU A 144 6.37 12.99 7.87
CA GLU A 144 7.80 12.78 7.96
C GLU A 144 8.51 14.11 8.24
N THR A 145 9.48 14.08 9.14
CA THR A 145 10.37 15.21 9.42
C THR A 145 11.83 14.77 9.32
N CYS A 146 12.55 15.32 8.34
CA CYS A 146 13.96 15.08 8.07
C CYS A 146 14.72 16.42 8.16
N GLY A 147 15.40 16.68 9.28
CA GLY A 147 16.06 17.97 9.51
C GLY A 147 15.04 19.12 9.50
N THR A 148 15.15 20.02 8.52
CA THR A 148 14.20 21.14 8.32
C THR A 148 13.06 20.83 7.35
N THR A 149 13.10 19.67 6.68
CA THR A 149 12.08 19.27 5.71
C THR A 149 10.95 18.54 6.42
N VAL A 150 9.72 19.02 6.24
CA VAL A 150 8.50 18.38 6.75
C VAL A 150 7.60 18.04 5.57
N ARG A 151 7.13 16.79 5.52
CA ARG A 151 6.26 16.30 4.45
C ARG A 151 5.08 15.56 5.06
N SER A 152 3.87 15.94 4.65
CA SER A 152 2.64 15.22 5.00
C SER A 152 2.19 14.38 3.82
N MET A 153 1.65 13.21 4.13
CA MET A 153 1.37 12.14 3.19
C MET A 153 0.09 11.42 3.61
N SER A 154 -0.69 10.95 2.64
CA SER A 154 -1.90 10.18 2.88
C SER A 154 -2.03 9.00 1.94
N GLY A 155 -2.56 7.89 2.45
CA GLY A 155 -3.00 6.80 1.59
C GLY A 155 -3.46 5.59 2.37
N LEU A 156 -2.98 4.41 1.99
CA LEU A 156 -3.51 3.14 2.47
C LEU A 156 -2.47 2.38 3.29
N ALA A 157 -2.98 1.59 4.24
CA ALA A 157 -2.20 0.58 4.91
C ALA A 157 -2.89 -0.77 4.82
N LEU A 158 -2.09 -1.82 4.61
CA LEU A 158 -2.55 -3.20 4.54
C LEU A 158 -1.86 -4.03 5.60
N TYR A 159 -2.65 -4.63 6.49
CA TYR A 159 -2.17 -5.61 7.45
C TYR A 159 -2.35 -7.02 6.89
N ARG A 160 -1.29 -7.83 7.01
CA ARG A 160 -1.32 -9.24 6.66
C ARG A 160 -0.74 -10.05 7.81
N ARG A 161 -1.44 -11.12 8.18
CA ARG A 161 -1.01 -12.06 9.22
C ARG A 161 -0.12 -13.19 8.65
N ASP A 162 -0.25 -13.46 7.35
CA ASP A 162 0.50 -14.49 6.62
C ASP A 162 1.25 -13.89 5.42
N SER A 163 2.33 -14.55 5.00
CA SER A 163 3.30 -14.10 3.99
C SER A 163 2.64 -13.56 2.71
N LEU A 164 3.02 -12.34 2.30
CA LEU A 164 2.89 -11.88 0.92
C LEU A 164 3.70 -12.88 0.06
N SER A 165 3.03 -13.75 -0.71
CA SER A 165 3.58 -14.78 -1.62
C SER A 165 4.82 -15.61 -1.18
N PRO A 166 5.10 -16.78 -1.79
CA PRO A 166 6.32 -17.53 -1.49
C PRO A 166 7.54 -16.74 -1.99
N GLY A 167 8.22 -16.04 -1.09
CA GLY A 167 9.47 -15.34 -1.37
C GLY A 167 9.54 -13.89 -0.88
N LEU A 168 8.42 -13.28 -0.49
CA LEU A 168 8.41 -11.86 -0.13
C LEU A 168 8.64 -11.64 1.36
N LEU A 169 8.15 -12.53 2.25
CA LEU A 169 8.51 -12.56 3.68
C LEU A 169 8.20 -13.97 4.24
N GLU A 170 9.20 -14.79 4.54
CA GLU A 170 9.02 -15.97 5.43
C GLU A 170 8.77 -15.56 6.90
N PHE A 171 8.55 -14.27 7.17
CA PHE A 171 8.56 -13.68 8.50
C PHE A 171 7.24 -12.93 8.79
N GLY A 172 6.26 -13.66 9.31
CA GLY A 172 5.19 -13.12 10.16
C GLY A 172 4.32 -12.00 9.59
N GLU A 173 3.88 -11.11 10.48
CA GLU A 173 2.90 -10.07 10.17
C GLU A 173 3.56 -8.84 9.51
N GLY A 174 2.97 -8.36 8.41
CA GLY A 174 3.47 -7.25 7.61
C GLY A 174 2.48 -6.09 7.53
N LEU A 175 3.01 -4.86 7.54
CA LEU A 175 2.26 -3.64 7.29
C LEU A 175 2.90 -2.87 6.14
N VAL A 176 2.19 -2.73 5.02
CA VAL A 176 2.61 -1.87 3.90
C VAL A 176 1.92 -0.52 4.05
N LEU A 177 2.69 0.56 4.06
CA LEU A 177 2.18 1.92 4.05
C LEU A 177 2.34 2.49 2.63
N ALA A 178 1.39 3.30 2.18
CA ALA A 178 1.49 3.91 0.86
C ALA A 178 0.93 5.31 0.92
N ALA A 179 1.75 6.28 0.53
CA ALA A 179 1.31 7.64 0.32
C ALA A 179 0.95 7.82 -1.15
N ALA A 180 -0.35 7.80 -1.47
CA ALA A 180 -0.82 7.91 -2.84
C ALA A 180 -0.60 9.32 -3.44
N ASP A 181 -0.33 10.30 -2.58
CA ASP A 181 0.04 11.67 -2.92
C ASP A 181 1.56 11.91 -2.96
N ALA A 182 2.36 10.94 -2.52
CA ALA A 182 3.80 11.09 -2.47
C ALA A 182 4.47 10.84 -3.82
N GLU A 183 5.60 11.51 -4.01
CA GLU A 183 6.57 11.22 -5.06
C GLU A 183 7.40 9.94 -4.77
N GLU A 184 7.18 9.31 -3.61
CA GLU A 184 7.99 8.23 -3.05
C GLU A 184 7.08 7.22 -2.31
N ALA A 185 7.42 5.94 -2.36
CA ALA A 185 6.77 4.92 -1.54
C ALA A 185 7.17 5.07 -0.05
N VAL A 186 6.29 4.67 0.86
CA VAL A 186 6.48 4.87 2.30
C VAL A 186 6.50 3.54 3.02
N LEU A 187 7.51 3.34 3.87
CA LEU A 187 7.59 2.38 4.98
C LEU A 187 6.77 1.07 4.86
N MET A 188 7.50 -0.03 4.76
CA MET A 188 6.97 -1.32 5.21
C MET A 188 7.39 -1.53 6.67
N GLY A 189 6.69 -2.40 7.39
CA GLY A 189 7.10 -2.82 8.71
C GLY A 189 6.83 -4.29 8.93
N LEU A 190 7.81 -4.98 9.51
CA LEU A 190 7.66 -6.33 10.04
C LEU A 190 7.44 -6.24 11.54
N ARG A 191 6.47 -6.99 12.07
CA ARG A 191 6.20 -6.98 13.51
C ARG A 191 7.43 -7.48 14.28
N ARG A 192 7.79 -6.75 15.35
CA ARG A 192 8.87 -7.13 16.29
C ARG A 192 8.37 -8.05 17.39
#